data_AF-A0A8J8PN32-F1
#
_entry.id   AF-A0A8J8PN32-F1
#
_cell.length_a   1.000
_cell.length_b   1.000
_cell.length_c   1.000
_cell.angle_alpha   90.00
_cell.angle_beta   90.00
_cell.angle_gamma   90.00
#
_symmetry.space_group_name_H-M   'P 1'
#
loop_
_entity.id
_entity.type
_entity.pdbx_description
1 polymer ?
#
loop_
_entity_poly.entity_id
_entity_poly.type
_entity_poly.pdbx_seq_one_letter_code
_entity_poly.pdbx_strand_id
1 'polypeptide(L)' 'ILKMSKGNVSSHVSQLESLGLIEVEYKNGIKGIKKIIKPKYNRIIIIFKDPQQL' A
#
# COMPACT_ATOMS: atom_id res chain seq x y z
N ILE A 1 7.86 6.98 -11.06
CA ILE A 1 8.53 6.90 -9.74
C ILE A 1 7.76 7.80 -8.78
N LEU A 2 7.38 7.31 -7.59
CA LEU A 2 6.70 8.13 -6.57
C LEU A 2 7.69 9.19 -6.05
N LYS A 3 7.34 10.48 -6.09
CA LYS A 3 8.20 11.60 -5.64
C LYS A 3 8.25 11.68 -4.11
N MET A 4 8.67 10.61 -3.44
CA MET A 4 8.61 10.44 -1.99
C MET A 4 9.90 9.79 -1.47
N SER A 5 10.24 10.04 -0.20
CA SER A 5 11.36 9.36 0.45
C SER A 5 11.05 7.88 0.69
N LYS A 6 12.09 7.05 0.85
CA LYS A 6 11.93 5.62 1.18
C LYS A 6 11.15 5.41 2.47
N GLY A 7 11.42 6.25 3.49
CA GLY A 7 10.71 6.20 4.76
C GLY A 7 9.22 6.48 4.60
N ASN A 8 8.86 7.51 3.81
CA ASN A 8 7.46 7.85 3.59
C ASN A 8 6.70 6.74 2.83
N VAL A 9 7.33 6.18 1.79
CA VAL A 9 6.77 5.00 1.09
C VAL A 9 6.60 3.83 2.05
N SER A 10 7.55 3.57 2.95
CA SER A 10 7.44 2.51 3.95
C SER A 10 6.25 2.72 4.88
N SER A 11 6.04 3.95 5.38
CA SER A 11 4.90 4.28 6.24
C SER A 11 3.56 4.06 5.54
N HIS A 12 3.42 4.49 4.29
CA HIS A 12 2.20 4.24 3.51
C HIS A 12 1.95 2.77 3.24
N VAL A 13 3.00 1.99 2.96
CA VAL A 13 2.86 0.53 2.80
C VAL A 13 2.36 -0.10 4.10
N SER A 14 2.91 0.26 5.26
CA SER A 14 2.43 -0.26 6.54
C SER A 14 0.97 0.10 6.82
N GLN A 15 0.53 1.30 6.45
CA GLN A 15 -0.88 1.71 6.58
C GLN A 15 -1.80 0.92 5.65
N LEU A 16 -1.42 0.74 4.38
CA LEU A 16 -2.23 -0.02 3.43
C LEU A 16 -2.32 -1.50 3.83
N GLU A 17 -1.25 -2.04 4.40
CA GLU A 17 -1.20 -3.42 4.93
C GLU A 17 -2.12 -3.57 6.15
N SER A 18 -2.08 -2.63 7.12
CA SER A 18 -2.94 -2.69 8.31
C SER A 18 -4.43 -2.52 7.98
N LEU A 19 -4.75 -1.77 6.92
CA LEU A 19 -6.10 -1.65 6.36
C LEU A 19 -6.50 -2.86 5.51
N GLY A 20 -5.61 -3.83 5.31
CA GLY A 20 -5.88 -5.06 4.56
C GLY A 20 -6.02 -4.86 3.05
N LEU A 21 -5.53 -3.76 2.50
CA LEU A 21 -5.61 -3.44 1.07
C LEU A 21 -4.49 -4.11 0.25
N ILE A 22 -3.37 -4.39 0.91
CA ILE A 22 -2.21 -5.05 0.32
C ILE A 22 -1.75 -6.22 1.20
N GLU A 23 -0.93 -7.07 0.62
CA GLU A 23 -0.20 -8.13 1.31
C GLU A 23 1.30 -7.89 1.14
N VAL A 24 2.05 -8.15 2.20
CA VAL A 24 3.50 -8.06 2.21
C VAL A 24 4.08 -9.44 2.49
N GLU A 25 4.93 -9.92 1.59
CA GLU A 25 5.71 -11.13 1.78
C GLU A 25 7.19 -10.78 1.88
N TYR A 26 7.90 -11.49 2.77
CA TYR A 26 9.35 -11.42 2.88
C TYR A 26 9.94 -12.70 2.32
N LYS A 27 10.80 -12.59 1.31
CA LYS A 27 11.49 -13.73 0.70
C LYS A 27 12.99 -13.53 0.73
N ASN A 28 13.72 -14.62 0.88
CA ASN A 28 15.17 -14.59 0.72
C ASN A 28 15.50 -14.25 -0.73
N GLY A 29 16.25 -13.17 -0.93
CA GLY A 29 16.82 -12.77 -2.21
C GLY A 29 18.33 -13.01 -2.24
N ILE A 30 18.93 -12.77 -3.41
CA ILE A 30 20.38 -12.93 -3.63
C ILE A 30 21.22 -12.03 -2.69
N LYS A 31 20.66 -10.90 -2.24
CA LYS A 31 21.30 -9.94 -1.32
C LYS A 31 20.40 -9.64 -0.11
N GLY A 32 20.09 -10.66 0.67
CA GLY A 32 19.31 -10.53 1.91
C GLY A 32 17.79 -10.63 1.69
N ILE A 33 17.01 -10.12 2.64
CA ILE A 33 15.55 -10.25 2.64
C ILE A 33 14.94 -9.23 1.66
N LYS A 34 14.17 -9.73 0.69
CA LYS A 34 13.40 -8.93 -0.26
C LYS A 34 11.96 -8.82 0.23
N LYS A 35 11.47 -7.58 0.37
CA LYS A 35 10.06 -7.26 0.59
C LYS A 35 9.32 -7.28 -0.75
N ILE A 36 8.24 -8.06 -0.83
CA ILE A 36 7.35 -8.14 -1.99
C ILE A 36 5.98 -7.61 -1.55
N ILE A 37 5.44 -6.67 -2.31
CA ILE A 37 4.14 -6.05 -2.03
C ILE A 37 3.17 -6.48 -3.14
N LYS A 38 2.01 -7.01 -2.76
CA LYS A 38 0.96 -7.45 -3.68
C LYS A 38 -0.37 -6.76 -3.34
N PRO A 39 -1.16 -6.33 -4.34
CA PRO A 39 -2.53 -5.90 -4.09
C PRO A 39 -3.38 -7.11 -3.68
N LYS A 40 -4.25 -6.95 -2.67
CA LYS A 40 -5.24 -7.99 -2.31
C LYS A 40 -6.50 -7.94 -3.17
N TYR A 41 -6.75 -6.80 -3.80
CA TYR A 41 -7.94 -6.55 -4.59
C TYR A 41 -7.57 -6.07 -5.99
N ASN A 42 -8.34 -6.52 -6.98
CA ASN A 42 -8.17 -6.09 -8.38
C ASN A 42 -8.73 -4.68 -8.64
N ARG A 43 -9.66 -4.22 -7.79
CA ARG A 43 -10.34 -2.93 -7.94
C ARG A 43 -10.67 -2.31 -6.58
N ILE A 44 -10.43 -1.01 -6.47
CA ILE A 44 -10.86 -0.17 -5.34
C ILE A 44 -11.85 0.86 -5.89
N ILE A 45 -13.01 1.00 -5.26
CA ILE A 45 -14.03 2.01 -5.62
C ILE A 45 -14.13 2.98 -4.45
N ILE A 46 -13.78 4.25 -4.69
CA ILE A 46 -13.92 5.32 -3.70
C ILE A 46 -15.13 6.15 -4.12
N ILE A 47 -16.15 6.20 -3.26
CA ILE A 47 -17.37 6.98 -3.48
C ILE A 47 -17.27 8.22 -2.60
N PHE A 48 -17.15 9.39 -3.21
CA PHE A 48 -17.25 10.66 -2.50
C PHE A 48 -18.71 11.11 -2.49
N LYS A 49 -19.17 11.63 -1.35
CA LYS A 49 -20.46 12.34 -1.27
C LYS A 49 -20.21 13.82 -1.46
N ASP A 50 -21.12 14.51 -2.15
CA ASP A 50 -21.05 15.96 -2.26
C ASP A 50 -21.27 16.62 -0.89
N PRO A 51 -20.47 17.64 -0.51
CA PRO A 51 -20.65 18.35 0.75
C PRO A 51 -21.97 19.13 0.87
N GLN A 52 -22.74 19.28 -0.22
CA GLN A 52 -23.93 20.15 -0.29
C GLN A 52 -25.27 19.42 -0.06
N GLN A 53 -25.25 18.25 0.60
CA GLN A 53 -26.48 17.58 1.05
C GLN A 53 -26.52 17.49 2.58
N LEU A 54 -26.65 18.65 3.24
CA LEU A 54 -27.15 18.82 4.61
C LEU A 54 -28.01 20.08 4.66
#